data_AF-A0A8S8XMR1-F1
#
_entry.id   AF-A0A8S8XMR1-F1
#
_cell.length_a   1.000
_cell.length_b   1.000
_cell.length_c   1.000
_cell.angle_alpha   90.00
_cell.angle_beta   90.00
_cell.angle_gamma   90.00
#
_symmetry.space_group_name_H-M   'P 1'
#
loop_
_entity.id
_entity.type
_entity.pdbx_description
1 polymer ?
#
loop_
_entity_poly.entity_id
_entity_poly.type
_entity_poly.pdbx_seq_one_letter_code
_entity_poly.pdbx_strand_id
1 'polypeptide(L)'
;MKYVIVSGGVLSGLGKGVTASSIGVLLKSAGLRTTSIKIDPYLNSDAGTMSPFEHGEVFVLDDGGEVDLDLGNYERFLDLNLARDNNLTTGKIYSKVIEAERRGDYLGKTVQVIPHITDEIQDWIERVAHVPADGKKWCSRCLYYRIGWNGRRYRIFTIHRSFASISISSWKRKCNLCTCIISTSYGACW
;
A
#
# COMPACT_ATOMS: atom_id res chain seq x y z
N MET A 1 5.24 -9.79 12.48
CA MET A 1 5.31 -8.92 11.30
C MET A 1 5.90 -7.59 11.70
N LYS A 2 6.77 -7.00 10.88
CA LYS A 2 7.20 -5.60 10.98
C LYS A 2 6.68 -4.85 9.76
N TYR A 3 6.35 -3.58 9.93
CA TYR A 3 5.79 -2.71 8.90
C TYR A 3 6.71 -1.52 8.68
N VAL A 4 7.07 -1.26 7.43
CA VAL A 4 7.79 -0.05 7.01
C VAL A 4 6.88 0.76 6.10
N ILE A 5 6.43 1.91 6.59
CA ILE A 5 5.67 2.88 5.82
C ILE A 5 6.65 3.78 5.09
N VAL A 6 6.48 3.96 3.78
CA VAL A 6 7.04 5.12 3.10
C VAL A 6 5.91 5.98 2.58
N SER A 7 5.86 7.20 3.11
CA SER A 7 4.90 8.22 2.70
C SER A 7 5.61 9.36 1.98
N GLY A 8 4.88 10.02 1.08
CA GLY A 8 5.37 11.16 0.32
C GLY A 8 4.98 12.51 0.90
N GLY A 9 5.94 13.44 0.86
CA GLY A 9 5.82 14.84 1.25
C GLY A 9 5.06 15.70 0.23
N VAL A 10 5.70 16.77 -0.29
CA VAL A 10 5.02 17.86 -1.03
C VAL A 10 5.06 17.69 -2.56
N LEU A 11 5.91 16.82 -3.10
CA LEU A 11 6.03 16.60 -4.54
C LEU A 11 5.87 15.12 -4.93
N SER A 12 5.05 14.88 -5.95
CA SER A 12 5.06 13.64 -6.74
C SER A 12 6.34 13.59 -7.57
N GLY A 13 7.06 12.45 -7.59
CA GLY A 13 8.28 12.29 -8.38
C GLY A 13 9.62 12.26 -7.62
N LEU A 14 9.65 12.46 -6.29
CA LEU A 14 10.89 12.47 -5.48
C LEU A 14 11.64 11.12 -5.33
N GLY A 15 11.36 10.12 -6.17
CA GLY A 15 12.02 8.81 -6.05
C GLY A 15 11.51 7.96 -4.89
N LYS A 16 10.22 8.08 -4.54
CA LYS A 16 9.59 7.29 -3.47
C LYS A 16 9.67 5.78 -3.75
N GLY A 17 9.42 5.37 -5.00
CA GLY A 17 9.53 3.97 -5.43
C GLY A 17 10.96 3.44 -5.38
N VAL A 18 11.94 4.27 -5.73
CA VAL A 18 13.35 3.86 -5.64
C VAL A 18 13.77 3.70 -4.18
N THR A 19 13.42 4.66 -3.31
CA THR A 19 13.76 4.60 -1.87
C THR A 19 13.14 3.37 -1.20
N ALA A 20 11.88 3.11 -1.52
CA ALA A 20 11.14 1.92 -1.11
C ALA A 20 11.83 0.61 -1.48
N SER A 21 12.16 0.47 -2.77
CA SER A 21 12.86 -0.68 -3.31
C SER A 21 14.21 -0.85 -2.63
N SER A 22 14.99 0.23 -2.48
CA SER A 22 16.31 0.19 -1.83
C SER A 22 16.23 -0.29 -0.37
N ILE A 23 15.23 0.17 0.39
CA ILE A 23 15.00 -0.33 1.76
C ILE A 23 14.70 -1.82 1.73
N GLY A 24 13.86 -2.28 0.81
CA GLY A 24 13.56 -3.70 0.66
C GLY A 24 14.79 -4.54 0.30
N VAL A 25 15.66 -4.06 -0.59
CA VAL A 25 16.92 -4.72 -0.95
C VAL A 25 17.86 -4.83 0.25
N LEU A 26 18.00 -3.77 1.06
CA LEU A 26 18.80 -3.79 2.27
C LEU A 26 18.29 -4.82 3.28
N LEU A 27 16.96 -4.87 3.48
CA LEU A 27 16.34 -5.85 4.37
C LEU A 27 16.48 -7.28 3.83
N LYS A 28 16.32 -7.50 2.52
CA LYS A 28 16.56 -8.80 1.85
C LYS A 28 18.02 -9.24 2.05
N SER A 29 18.97 -8.31 1.89
CA SER A 29 20.41 -8.54 2.11
C SER A 29 20.74 -8.86 3.58
N ALA A 30 19.97 -8.32 4.52
CA ALA A 30 20.06 -8.66 5.95
C ALA A 30 19.39 -10.01 6.30
N GLY A 31 18.94 -10.79 5.31
CA GLY A 31 18.31 -12.10 5.52
C GLY A 31 16.84 -12.04 5.95
N LEU A 32 16.21 -10.86 5.85
CA LEU A 32 14.78 -10.70 6.14
C LEU A 32 13.97 -10.95 4.87
N ARG A 33 12.83 -11.62 5.02
CA ARG A 33 11.86 -11.72 3.93
C ARG A 33 11.00 -10.47 3.88
N THR A 34 10.98 -9.85 2.72
CA THR A 34 10.24 -8.63 2.44
C THR A 34 9.12 -8.89 1.44
N THR A 35 8.01 -8.19 1.59
CA THR A 35 7.00 -8.04 0.54
C THR A 35 6.60 -6.57 0.45
N SER A 36 6.02 -6.15 -0.67
CA SER A 36 5.64 -4.75 -0.93
C SER A 36 4.16 -4.65 -1.25
N ILE A 37 3.48 -3.68 -0.63
CA ILE A 37 2.12 -3.29 -0.99
C ILE A 37 2.14 -1.83 -1.44
N LYS A 38 1.61 -1.55 -2.62
CA LYS A 38 1.39 -0.20 -3.07
C LYS A 38 -0.04 0.21 -2.76
N ILE A 39 -0.21 1.42 -2.23
CA ILE A 39 -1.54 1.98 -1.96
C ILE A 39 -1.71 3.23 -2.79
N ASP A 40 -2.65 3.14 -3.74
CA ASP A 40 -2.97 4.21 -4.66
C ASP A 40 -4.34 4.82 -4.32
N PRO A 41 -4.44 6.14 -4.11
CA PRO A 41 -5.68 6.79 -3.68
C PRO A 41 -6.71 6.94 -4.81
N TYR A 42 -6.54 6.25 -5.94
CA TYR A 42 -7.44 6.33 -7.10
C TYR A 42 -8.71 5.50 -6.89
N LEU A 43 -9.80 5.97 -7.49
CA LEU A 43 -11.10 5.30 -7.45
C LEU A 43 -11.19 4.13 -8.45
N ASN A 44 -10.28 4.05 -9.42
CA ASN A 44 -10.19 2.91 -10.32
C ASN A 44 -9.87 1.65 -9.52
N SER A 45 -10.49 0.52 -9.90
CA SER A 45 -10.21 -0.77 -9.28
C SER A 45 -8.82 -1.27 -9.67
N ASP A 46 -8.46 -1.14 -10.94
CA ASP A 46 -7.19 -1.52 -11.55
C ASP A 46 -6.55 -0.34 -12.29
N ALA A 47 -5.31 -0.54 -12.74
CA ALA A 47 -4.62 0.43 -13.59
C ALA A 47 -4.98 0.28 -15.08
N GLY A 48 -5.53 -0.87 -15.50
CA GLY A 48 -5.78 -1.16 -16.93
C GLY A 48 -6.82 -0.28 -17.59
N THR A 49 -7.78 0.24 -16.81
CA THR A 49 -8.76 1.22 -17.30
C THR A 49 -8.20 2.63 -17.47
N MET A 50 -6.96 2.90 -17.02
CA MET A 50 -6.35 4.23 -17.09
C MET A 50 -5.63 4.43 -18.42
N SER A 51 -5.68 5.67 -18.93
CA SER A 51 -4.92 6.04 -20.12
C SER A 51 -3.42 6.03 -19.83
N PRO A 52 -2.59 5.33 -20.63
CA PRO A 52 -1.13 5.32 -20.46
C PRO A 52 -0.50 6.71 -20.55
N PHE A 53 -1.15 7.64 -21.26
CA PHE A 53 -0.67 9.01 -21.42
C PHE A 53 -0.87 9.87 -20.16
N GLU A 54 -1.87 9.56 -19.35
CA GLU A 54 -2.19 10.37 -18.16
C GLU A 54 -1.56 9.82 -16.89
N HIS A 55 -1.55 8.49 -16.75
CA HIS A 55 -1.12 7.81 -15.53
C HIS A 55 0.24 7.12 -15.67
N GLY A 56 0.76 7.02 -16.90
CA GLY A 56 1.93 6.22 -17.22
C GLY A 56 1.58 4.78 -17.56
N GLU A 57 2.60 3.99 -17.84
CA GLU A 57 2.46 2.61 -18.29
C GLU A 57 1.73 1.73 -17.27
N VAL A 58 0.93 0.80 -17.77
CA VAL A 58 0.31 -0.27 -16.97
C VAL A 58 1.27 -1.45 -16.96
N PHE A 59 1.53 -2.00 -15.77
CA PHE A 59 2.35 -3.18 -15.59
C PHE A 59 1.45 -4.40 -15.36
N VAL A 60 1.77 -5.52 -16.01
CA VAL A 60 1.01 -6.77 -15.88
C VAL A 60 1.84 -7.74 -15.05
N LEU A 61 1.27 -8.22 -13.94
CA LEU A 61 1.89 -9.21 -13.05
C LEU A 61 1.74 -10.64 -13.61
N ASP A 62 2.50 -11.58 -13.05
CA ASP A 62 2.45 -13.01 -13.42
C ASP A 62 1.06 -13.63 -13.25
N ASP A 63 0.24 -13.12 -12.33
CA ASP A 63 -1.13 -13.58 -12.08
C ASP A 63 -2.18 -12.93 -13.01
N GLY A 64 -1.73 -12.12 -13.99
CA GLY A 64 -2.58 -11.38 -14.91
C GLY A 64 -3.16 -10.08 -14.32
N GLY A 65 -2.72 -9.66 -13.13
CA GLY A 65 -3.13 -8.40 -12.53
C GLY A 65 -2.59 -7.18 -13.26
N GLU A 66 -3.47 -6.28 -13.69
CA GLU A 66 -3.12 -4.98 -14.27
C GLU A 66 -2.90 -3.94 -13.15
N VAL A 67 -1.65 -3.57 -12.94
CA VAL A 67 -1.21 -2.72 -11.82
C VAL A 67 -0.38 -1.54 -12.30
N ASP A 68 -0.08 -0.63 -11.37
CA ASP A 68 0.75 0.53 -11.66
C ASP A 68 2.23 0.13 -11.87
N LEU A 69 2.92 0.87 -12.74
CA LEU A 69 4.35 0.72 -13.06
C LEU A 69 5.29 0.61 -11.85
N ASP A 70 4.96 1.28 -10.74
CA ASP A 70 5.73 1.21 -9.50
C ASP A 70 5.85 -0.21 -8.95
N LEU A 71 4.87 -1.10 -9.17
CA LEU A 71 4.97 -2.50 -8.75
C LEU A 71 6.03 -3.26 -9.57
N GLY A 72 6.13 -2.99 -10.87
CA GLY A 72 7.18 -3.58 -11.70
C GLY A 72 8.58 -3.16 -11.25
N ASN A 73 8.73 -1.96 -10.68
CA ASN A 73 9.98 -1.58 -10.03
C ASN A 73 10.25 -2.44 -8.80
N TYR A 74 9.27 -2.68 -7.94
CA TYR A 74 9.46 -3.53 -6.76
C TYR A 74 9.85 -4.97 -7.14
N GLU A 75 9.21 -5.57 -8.14
CA GLU A 75 9.58 -6.92 -8.61
C GLU A 75 11.02 -6.97 -9.11
N ARG A 76 11.43 -6.00 -9.93
CA ARG A 76 12.80 -5.94 -10.48
C ARG A 76 13.86 -5.75 -9.41
N PHE A 77 13.63 -4.86 -8.45
CA PHE A 77 14.61 -4.57 -7.40
C PHE A 77 14.66 -5.66 -6.33
N LEU A 78 13.49 -6.20 -5.95
CA LEU A 78 13.40 -7.18 -4.88
C LEU A 78 13.54 -8.61 -5.37
N ASP A 79 13.47 -8.86 -6.67
CA ASP A 79 13.51 -10.20 -7.26
C ASP A 79 12.47 -11.10 -6.57
N LEU A 80 11.20 -10.68 -6.72
CA LEU A 80 9.99 -11.26 -6.14
C LEU A 80 8.86 -11.17 -7.17
N ASN A 81 7.91 -12.10 -7.10
CA ASN A 81 6.70 -12.07 -7.93
C ASN A 81 5.54 -11.61 -7.04
N LEU A 82 5.05 -10.40 -7.30
CA LEU A 82 3.94 -9.80 -6.59
C LEU A 82 2.61 -10.26 -7.21
N ALA A 83 1.55 -10.25 -6.40
CA ALA A 83 0.21 -10.57 -6.85
C ALA A 83 -0.63 -9.29 -7.02
N ARG A 84 -1.75 -9.39 -7.72
CA ARG A 84 -2.75 -8.32 -7.90
C ARG A 84 -3.20 -7.67 -6.58
N ASP A 85 -3.12 -8.40 -5.48
CA ASP A 85 -3.52 -7.94 -4.14
C ASP A 85 -2.46 -7.06 -3.47
N ASN A 86 -1.22 -7.07 -3.98
CA ASN A 86 -0.16 -6.14 -3.59
C ASN A 86 -0.41 -4.72 -4.11
N ASN A 87 -1.35 -4.52 -5.05
CA ASN A 87 -1.81 -3.20 -5.45
C ASN A 87 -3.19 -2.91 -4.84
N LEU A 88 -3.22 -2.03 -3.84
CA LEU A 88 -4.43 -1.61 -3.16
C LEU A 88 -4.88 -0.24 -3.66
N THR A 89 -6.08 -0.19 -4.23
CA THR A 89 -6.72 1.04 -4.70
C THR A 89 -7.92 1.38 -3.84
N THR A 90 -8.28 2.67 -3.76
CA THR A 90 -9.53 3.09 -3.11
C THR A 90 -10.74 2.41 -3.78
N GLY A 91 -10.73 2.26 -5.10
CA GLY A 91 -11.77 1.56 -5.85
C GLY A 91 -12.04 0.13 -5.36
N LYS A 92 -10.97 -0.67 -5.18
CA LYS A 92 -11.07 -2.06 -4.68
C LYS A 92 -11.71 -2.12 -3.29
N ILE A 93 -11.26 -1.26 -2.38
CA ILE A 93 -11.78 -1.22 -1.00
C ILE A 93 -13.27 -0.86 -0.99
N TYR A 94 -13.63 0.20 -1.73
CA TYR A 94 -15.03 0.64 -1.78
C TYR A 94 -15.94 -0.41 -2.41
N SER A 95 -15.51 -1.08 -3.50
CA SER A 95 -16.29 -2.17 -4.11
C SER A 95 -16.54 -3.29 -3.09
N LYS A 96 -15.51 -3.72 -2.37
CA LYS A 96 -15.63 -4.81 -1.40
C LYS A 96 -16.54 -4.44 -0.23
N VAL A 97 -16.47 -3.21 0.27
CA VAL A 97 -17.34 -2.73 1.35
C VAL A 97 -18.79 -2.59 0.89
N ILE A 98 -19.03 -2.12 -0.34
CA ILE A 98 -20.37 -2.04 -0.94
C ILE A 98 -20.95 -3.45 -1.17
N GLU A 99 -20.15 -4.41 -1.62
CA GLU A 99 -20.57 -5.80 -1.80
C GLU A 99 -20.90 -6.48 -0.47
N ALA A 100 -20.10 -6.25 0.58
CA ALA A 100 -20.37 -6.74 1.92
C ALA A 100 -21.67 -6.14 2.51
N GLU A 101 -21.92 -4.86 2.23
CA GLU A 101 -23.17 -4.19 2.59
C GLU A 101 -24.37 -4.84 1.92
N ARG A 102 -24.32 -5.04 0.60
CA ARG A 102 -25.39 -5.69 -0.16
C ARG A 102 -25.63 -7.15 0.24
N ARG A 103 -24.60 -7.85 0.70
CA ARG A 103 -24.72 -9.22 1.23
C ARG A 103 -25.38 -9.26 2.62
N GLY A 104 -25.44 -8.12 3.31
CA GLY A 104 -26.02 -8.01 4.65
C GLY A 104 -25.03 -8.24 5.79
N ASP A 105 -23.72 -8.20 5.52
CA ASP A 105 -22.67 -8.46 6.54
C ASP A 105 -22.69 -7.42 7.67
N TYR A 106 -23.19 -6.21 7.40
CA TYR A 106 -23.33 -5.14 8.40
C TYR A 106 -24.66 -5.17 9.16
N LEU A 107 -25.48 -6.23 9.00
CA LEU A 107 -26.75 -6.42 9.73
C LEU A 107 -27.71 -5.21 9.62
N GLY A 108 -27.74 -4.56 8.45
CA GLY A 108 -28.58 -3.38 8.18
C GLY A 108 -28.12 -2.08 8.87
N LYS A 109 -26.93 -2.05 9.46
CA LYS A 109 -26.34 -0.83 10.05
C LYS A 109 -25.78 0.10 8.98
N THR A 110 -25.66 1.39 9.32
CA THR A 110 -25.09 2.39 8.43
C THR A 110 -23.60 2.17 8.22
N VAL A 111 -23.22 1.98 6.94
CA VAL A 111 -21.82 1.88 6.55
C VAL A 111 -21.22 3.27 6.43
N GLN A 112 -20.08 3.46 7.09
CA GLN A 112 -19.37 4.73 7.20
C GLN A 112 -17.91 4.56 6.81
N VAL A 113 -17.27 5.65 6.38
CA VAL A 113 -15.83 5.65 6.05
C VAL A 113 -14.98 5.21 7.24
N ILE A 114 -15.32 5.66 8.45
CA ILE A 114 -14.73 5.16 9.69
C ILE A 114 -15.87 4.52 10.48
N PRO A 115 -15.74 3.25 10.92
CA PRO A 115 -14.55 2.41 10.85
C PRO A 115 -14.47 1.49 9.61
N HIS A 116 -15.55 1.29 8.87
CA HIS A 116 -15.66 0.19 7.89
C HIS A 116 -14.63 0.22 6.75
N ILE A 117 -14.39 1.38 6.13
CA ILE A 117 -13.38 1.49 5.06
C ILE A 117 -11.97 1.36 5.66
N THR A 118 -11.73 1.95 6.84
CA THR A 118 -10.43 1.88 7.51
C THR A 118 -10.09 0.49 8.02
N ASP A 119 -11.10 -0.30 8.42
CA ASP A 119 -10.93 -1.67 8.88
C ASP A 119 -10.69 -2.61 7.69
N GLU A 120 -11.41 -2.42 6.57
CA GLU A 120 -11.13 -3.20 5.36
C GLU A 120 -9.71 -2.94 4.82
N ILE A 121 -9.19 -1.72 4.90
CA ILE A 121 -7.78 -1.43 4.56
C ILE A 121 -6.83 -2.20 5.48
N GLN A 122 -7.11 -2.23 6.78
CA GLN A 122 -6.30 -2.96 7.76
C GLN A 122 -6.29 -4.47 7.48
N ASP A 123 -7.47 -5.05 7.33
CA ASP A 123 -7.66 -6.47 7.06
C ASP A 123 -6.99 -6.88 5.74
N TRP A 124 -7.05 -6.02 4.72
CA TRP A 124 -6.36 -6.25 3.46
C TRP A 124 -4.84 -6.31 3.64
N ILE A 125 -4.26 -5.33 4.36
CA ILE A 125 -2.83 -5.25 4.59
C ILE A 125 -2.35 -6.47 5.40
N GLU A 126 -3.08 -6.86 6.45
CA GLU A 126 -2.74 -8.03 7.25
C GLU A 126 -2.79 -9.31 6.41
N ARG A 127 -3.85 -9.51 5.64
CA ARG A 127 -4.01 -10.67 4.75
C ARG A 127 -2.86 -10.78 3.75
N VAL A 128 -2.53 -9.69 3.04
CA VAL A 128 -1.47 -9.71 2.02
C VAL A 128 -0.09 -9.85 2.66
N ALA A 129 0.13 -9.31 3.87
CA ALA A 129 1.39 -9.49 4.60
C ALA A 129 1.69 -10.97 4.93
N HIS A 130 0.65 -11.80 5.08
CA HIS A 130 0.78 -13.23 5.34
C HIS A 130 1.08 -14.07 4.09
N VAL A 131 0.82 -13.54 2.89
CA VAL A 131 1.10 -14.22 1.62
C VAL A 131 2.57 -14.04 1.24
N PRO A 132 3.36 -15.12 1.07
CA PRO A 132 4.74 -15.03 0.63
C PRO A 132 4.82 -14.73 -0.87
N ALA A 133 5.59 -13.71 -1.25
CA ALA A 133 5.84 -13.34 -2.66
C ALA A 133 7.01 -14.13 -3.29
N ASP A 134 7.76 -14.87 -2.47
CA ASP A 134 8.98 -15.59 -2.82
C ASP A 134 8.74 -17.09 -3.11
N GLY A 135 7.48 -17.52 -3.28
CA GLY A 135 7.09 -18.91 -3.55
C GLY A 135 7.41 -19.91 -2.43
N LYS A 136 7.99 -19.44 -1.31
CA LYS A 136 8.39 -20.24 -0.15
C LYS A 136 7.27 -20.26 0.90
N LYS A 137 7.03 -21.41 1.52
CA LYS A 137 5.90 -21.67 2.45
C LYS A 137 5.79 -20.78 3.70
N TRP A 138 6.73 -19.88 3.96
CA TRP A 138 6.83 -19.20 5.25
C TRP A 138 6.61 -17.69 5.15
N CYS A 139 5.74 -17.17 6.02
CA CYS A 139 5.29 -15.77 6.12
C CYS A 139 6.43 -14.72 6.04
N SER A 140 6.19 -13.64 5.30
CA SER A 140 7.08 -12.46 5.24
C SER A 140 7.36 -11.90 6.63
N ARG A 141 8.60 -11.45 6.91
CA ARG A 141 8.96 -10.88 8.22
C ARG A 141 8.80 -9.36 8.24
N CYS A 142 8.99 -8.70 7.10
CA CYS A 142 8.84 -7.26 6.92
C CYS A 142 7.91 -6.97 5.74
N LEU A 143 6.87 -6.17 5.97
CA LEU A 143 6.02 -5.63 4.92
C LEU A 143 6.41 -4.16 4.69
N TYR A 144 6.73 -3.84 3.44
CA TYR A 144 6.86 -2.48 2.96
C TYR A 144 5.52 -2.00 2.38
N TYR A 145 5.13 -0.76 2.64
CA TYR A 145 4.08 -0.15 1.82
C TYR A 145 4.32 1.31 1.48
N ARG A 146 3.98 1.66 0.23
CA ARG A 146 4.05 3.01 -0.31
C ARG A 146 2.67 3.64 -0.29
N ILE A 147 2.57 4.84 0.26
CA ILE A 147 1.42 5.70 0.02
C ILE A 147 1.72 6.56 -1.21
N GLY A 148 0.97 6.32 -2.29
CA GLY A 148 0.92 7.21 -3.43
C GLY A 148 0.37 8.56 -2.99
N TRP A 149 1.09 9.63 -3.33
CA TRP A 149 0.71 11.05 -3.17
C TRP A 149 0.92 11.76 -1.81
N ASN A 150 0.90 13.10 -1.89
CA ASN A 150 1.23 14.06 -0.84
C ASN A 150 0.22 14.08 0.31
N GLY A 151 0.68 14.00 1.56
CA GLY A 151 -0.12 13.95 2.79
C GLY A 151 -1.09 15.12 3.08
N ARG A 152 -1.31 16.07 2.15
CA ARG A 152 -2.25 17.19 2.29
C ARG A 152 -3.51 17.10 1.41
N ARG A 153 -3.70 16.06 0.61
CA ARG A 153 -4.93 15.90 -0.18
C ARG A 153 -5.98 15.06 0.57
N TYR A 154 -7.24 15.52 0.55
CA TYR A 154 -8.39 14.85 1.16
C TYR A 154 -8.52 13.35 0.80
N ARG A 155 -8.05 12.95 -0.39
CA ARG A 155 -8.08 11.57 -0.88
C ARG A 155 -7.25 10.57 -0.04
N ILE A 156 -6.25 11.04 0.69
CA ILE A 156 -5.32 10.19 1.45
C ILE A 156 -5.67 10.22 2.95
N PHE A 157 -6.60 11.08 3.38
CA PHE A 157 -6.95 11.21 4.79
C PHE A 157 -7.49 9.90 5.38
N THR A 158 -8.30 9.17 4.62
CA THR A 158 -8.81 7.84 5.00
C THR A 158 -7.69 6.81 5.15
N ILE A 159 -6.73 6.81 4.22
CA ILE A 159 -5.57 5.92 4.23
C ILE A 159 -4.66 6.26 5.42
N HIS A 160 -4.31 7.54 5.61
CA HIS A 160 -3.53 7.99 6.76
C HIS A 160 -4.23 7.69 8.10
N ARG A 161 -5.55 7.83 8.19
CA ARG A 161 -6.28 7.45 9.41
C ARG A 161 -6.30 5.95 9.64
N SER A 162 -6.42 5.13 8.60
CA SER A 162 -6.25 3.68 8.71
C SER A 162 -4.88 3.35 9.29
N PHE A 163 -3.84 4.06 8.85
CA PHE A 163 -2.49 3.91 9.38
C PHE A 163 -2.29 4.45 10.80
N ALA A 164 -2.97 5.53 11.17
CA ALA A 164 -2.99 6.00 12.55
C ALA A 164 -3.62 4.94 13.47
N SER A 165 -4.71 4.29 13.02
CA SER A 165 -5.34 3.18 13.73
C SER A 165 -4.43 1.95 13.81
N ILE A 166 -3.73 1.58 12.72
CA ILE A 166 -2.69 0.53 12.71
C ILE A 166 -1.56 0.88 13.68
N SER A 167 -1.11 2.14 13.65
CA SER A 167 -0.08 2.62 14.57
C SER A 167 -0.53 2.42 16.01
N ILE A 168 -1.75 2.84 16.37
CA ILE A 168 -2.31 2.69 17.71
C ILE A 168 -2.52 1.22 18.10
N SER A 169 -3.04 0.38 17.21
CA SER A 169 -3.29 -1.04 17.46
C SER A 169 -1.99 -1.85 17.56
N SER A 170 -0.96 -1.46 16.81
CA SER A 170 0.39 -2.01 16.81
C SER A 170 1.23 -1.48 17.99
N TRP A 171 1.00 -0.23 18.43
CA TRP A 171 1.60 0.37 19.63
C TRP A 171 1.22 -0.41 20.89
N LYS A 172 -0.05 -0.85 20.98
CA LYS A 172 -0.52 -1.75 22.05
C LYS A 172 0.15 -3.14 22.02
N ARG A 173 0.76 -3.56 20.92
CA ARG A 173 1.30 -4.93 20.71
C ARG A 173 2.84 -5.03 20.54
N LYS A 174 3.61 -3.99 20.90
CA LYS A 174 5.08 -3.84 20.78
C LYS A 174 5.53 -3.31 19.40
N CYS A 175 6.47 -2.36 19.43
CA CYS A 175 7.09 -1.59 18.33
C CYS A 175 7.31 -2.37 17.00
N ASN A 176 6.26 -2.50 16.19
CA ASN A 176 6.30 -3.21 14.91
C ASN A 176 6.14 -2.29 13.69
N LEU A 177 6.12 -0.97 13.90
CA LEU A 177 5.90 0.03 12.86
C LEU A 177 7.08 1.01 12.77
N CYS A 178 7.60 1.20 11.56
CA CYS A 178 8.58 2.23 11.22
C CYS A 178 8.00 3.11 10.11
N THR A 179 8.09 4.44 10.24
CA THR A 179 7.57 5.39 9.26
C THR A 179 8.71 6.21 8.68
N CYS A 180 8.89 6.12 7.37
CA CYS A 180 9.82 6.92 6.57
C CYS A 180 9.01 7.95 5.77
N ILE A 181 9.29 9.23 5.98
CA ILE A 181 8.64 10.33 5.26
C ILE A 181 9.65 10.91 4.28
N ILE A 182 9.35 10.85 2.99
CA ILE A 182 10.19 11.44 1.93
C ILE A 182 9.67 12.84 1.64
N SER A 183 10.33 13.85 2.19
CA SER A 183 10.00 15.26 2.00
C SER A 183 11.16 16.01 1.36
N THR A 184 10.86 16.93 0.43
CA THR A 184 11.79 18.01 0.11
C THR A 184 11.76 19.04 1.23
N SER A 185 12.93 19.37 1.78
CA SER A 185 13.10 20.57 2.57
C SER A 185 12.93 21.76 1.63
N TYR A 186 11.76 22.41 1.65
CA TYR A 186 11.78 23.83 1.29
C TYR A 186 12.51 24.54 2.42
N GLY A 187 13.80 24.82 2.21
CA GLY A 187 14.35 26.04 2.78
C GLY A 187 13.46 27.18 2.31
N ALA A 188 12.94 27.96 3.23
CA ALA A 188 12.44 29.28 2.91
C ALA A 188 13.64 30.07 2.35
N CYS A 189 13.80 30.06 1.02
CA CYS A 189 14.51 31.13 0.36
C CYS A 189 13.52 32.29 0.34
N TRP A 190 13.65 33.16 1.34
CA TRP A 190 13.20 34.54 1.24
C TRP A 190 14.05 35.27 0.20
#